data_AF-A0A662SBF2-F1
#
_entry.id   AF-A0A662SBF2-F1
#
_cell.length_a   1.000
_cell.length_b   1.000
_cell.length_c   1.000
_cell.angle_alpha   90.00
_cell.angle_beta   90.00
_cell.angle_gamma   90.00
#
_symmetry.space_group_name_H-M   'P 1'
#
loop_
_entity.id
_entity.type
_entity.pdbx_description
1 polymer ?
#
loop_
_entity_poly.entity_id
_entity_poly.type
_entity_poly.pdbx_seq_one_letter_code
_entity_poly.pdbx_strand_id
1 'polypeptide(L)'
;MGKKKKIKSKPTQRPTHKLKFIPREKWLPLIFLGLAFAFYSPHLGLFVGKSTLFGTDFLIAYGGTVRVHEYMLRHLRQPLWNPYIMGGYSTFTGGMGYTDPLRYIFLPLPVYVRHFYFFFICLFLAGWGMFYLLRYRLKFQLWIAVVAGIAYE
;
A
#
# COMPACT_ATOMS: atom_id res chain seq x y z
N MET A 1 40.03 31.30 21.60
CA MET A 1 39.27 30.04 21.74
C MET A 1 37.80 30.35 22.05
N GLY A 2 36.93 30.38 21.04
CA GLY A 2 35.51 30.69 21.20
C GLY A 2 34.68 29.45 21.56
N LYS A 3 34.05 29.44 22.74
CA LYS A 3 33.16 28.35 23.18
C LYS A 3 31.88 28.35 22.33
N LYS A 4 31.71 27.32 21.47
CA LYS A 4 30.45 27.07 20.76
C LYS A 4 29.34 26.72 21.77
N LYS A 5 28.35 27.62 21.93
CA LYS A 5 27.11 27.36 22.67
C LYS A 5 26.31 26.28 21.94
N LYS A 6 26.18 25.09 22.55
CA LYS A 6 25.23 24.05 22.11
C LYS A 6 23.81 24.54 22.38
N ILE A 7 23.11 24.96 21.32
CA ILE A 7 21.67 25.22 21.36
C ILE A 7 20.97 23.86 21.51
N LYS A 8 20.56 23.51 22.74
CA LYS A 8 19.66 22.39 22.97
C LYS A 8 18.26 22.82 22.54
N SER A 9 17.89 22.52 21.29
CA SER A 9 16.49 22.62 20.84
C SER A 9 15.66 21.64 21.66
N LYS A 10 14.78 22.15 22.54
CA LYS A 10 13.76 21.32 23.17
C LYS A 10 12.89 20.69 22.06
N PRO A 11 12.59 19.39 22.11
CA PRO A 11 11.72 18.78 21.11
C PRO A 11 10.35 19.47 21.17
N THR A 12 9.95 20.10 20.08
CA THR A 12 8.61 20.68 19.94
C THR A 12 7.60 19.55 20.10
N GLN A 13 6.88 19.55 21.23
CA GLN A 13 5.81 18.58 21.45
C GLN A 13 4.76 18.78 20.37
N ARG A 14 4.63 17.81 19.46
CA ARG A 14 3.52 17.78 18.51
C ARG A 14 2.23 17.62 19.31
N PRO A 15 1.17 18.40 19.02
CA PRO A 15 -0.10 18.23 19.69
C PRO A 15 -0.62 16.82 19.42
N THR A 16 -0.60 15.97 20.45
CA THR A 16 -1.23 14.65 20.42
C THR A 16 -2.74 14.86 20.45
N HIS A 17 -3.35 14.91 19.27
CA HIS A 17 -4.80 14.82 19.17
C HIS A 17 -5.24 13.42 19.65
N LYS A 18 -5.82 13.35 20.85
CA LYS A 18 -6.49 12.14 21.31
C LYS A 18 -7.70 11.89 20.42
N LEU A 19 -7.65 10.81 19.65
CA LEU A 19 -8.78 10.34 18.87
C LEU A 19 -9.86 9.86 19.83
N LYS A 20 -10.96 10.60 19.89
CA LYS A 20 -12.18 10.13 20.55
C LYS A 20 -12.94 9.25 19.56
N PHE A 21 -12.63 7.95 19.55
CA PHE A 21 -13.43 6.97 18.83
C PHE A 21 -14.80 6.88 19.48
N ILE A 22 -15.85 7.08 18.68
CA ILE A 22 -17.23 6.92 19.14
C ILE A 22 -17.56 5.42 19.11
N PRO A 23 -18.08 4.82 20.20
CA PRO A 23 -18.30 3.38 20.29
C PRO A 23 -19.17 2.80 19.16
N ARG A 24 -20.14 3.57 18.65
CA ARG A 24 -20.99 3.18 17.51
C ARG A 24 -20.23 3.05 16.19
N GLU A 25 -19.11 3.75 16.04
CA GLU A 25 -18.34 3.82 14.78
C GLU A 25 -17.26 2.72 14.70
N LYS A 26 -17.11 1.88 15.74
CA LYS A 26 -16.13 0.78 15.80
C LYS A 26 -16.35 -0.30 14.74
N TRP A 27 -17.57 -0.42 14.21
CA TRP A 27 -17.95 -1.42 13.22
C TRP A 27 -17.78 -0.95 11.77
N LEU A 28 -17.58 0.36 11.55
CA LEU A 28 -17.38 0.92 10.22
C LEU A 28 -16.19 0.29 9.46
N PRO A 29 -15.01 0.02 10.05
CA PRO A 29 -13.94 -0.64 9.31
C PRO A 29 -14.31 -2.06 8.89
N LEU A 30 -15.18 -2.75 9.63
CA LEU A 30 -15.68 -4.07 9.23
C LEU A 30 -16.67 -3.97 8.06
N ILE A 31 -17.38 -2.86 7.93
CA ILE A 31 -18.27 -2.59 6.77
C ILE A 31 -17.44 -2.35 5.51
N PHE A 32 -16.40 -1.51 5.59
CA PHE A 32 -15.45 -1.30 4.50
C PHE A 32 -14.75 -2.61 4.08
N LEU A 33 -14.28 -3.39 5.06
CA LEU A 33 -13.70 -4.70 4.81
C LEU A 33 -14.71 -5.67 4.14
N GLY A 34 -15.95 -5.65 4.62
CA GLY A 34 -17.04 -6.47 4.08
C GLY A 34 -17.44 -6.08 2.66
N LEU A 35 -17.48 -4.77 2.35
CA LEU A 35 -17.74 -4.24 1.01
C LEU A 35 -16.62 -4.61 0.05
N ALA A 36 -15.36 -4.34 0.42
CA ALA A 36 -14.22 -4.76 -0.35
C ALA A 36 -14.25 -6.28 -0.63
N PHE A 37 -14.60 -7.09 0.38
CA PHE A 37 -14.70 -8.54 0.19
C PHE A 37 -15.86 -8.91 -0.73
N ALA A 38 -17.05 -8.35 -0.54
CA ALA A 38 -18.23 -8.64 -1.35
C ALA A 38 -18.05 -8.25 -2.83
N PHE A 39 -17.41 -7.11 -3.11
CA PHE A 39 -17.17 -6.65 -4.48
C PHE A 39 -16.08 -7.46 -5.17
N TYR A 40 -14.98 -7.78 -4.48
CA TYR A 40 -13.79 -8.34 -5.12
C TYR A 40 -13.62 -9.87 -4.93
N SER A 41 -14.35 -10.50 -4.00
CA SER A 41 -14.34 -11.96 -3.84
C SER A 41 -14.98 -12.75 -4.99
N PRO A 42 -16.01 -12.28 -5.70
CA PRO A 42 -16.48 -12.96 -6.91
C PRO A 42 -15.42 -12.95 -8.02
N HIS A 43 -14.56 -11.93 -8.02
CA HIS A 43 -13.45 -11.81 -8.97
C HIS A 43 -12.24 -12.69 -8.60
N LEU A 44 -12.12 -13.19 -7.36
CA LEU A 44 -11.10 -14.20 -6.99
C LEU A 44 -11.16 -15.43 -7.90
N GLY A 45 -12.36 -15.87 -8.30
CA GLY A 45 -12.56 -16.99 -9.24
C GLY A 45 -12.07 -16.70 -10.67
N LEU A 46 -12.08 -15.44 -11.12
CA LEU A 46 -11.50 -15.02 -12.41
C LEU A 46 -9.95 -15.07 -12.37
N PHE A 47 -9.36 -14.85 -11.18
CA PHE A 47 -7.91 -14.87 -10.95
C PHE A 47 -7.31 -16.26 -10.69
N VAL A 48 -8.12 -17.28 -10.44
CA VAL A 48 -7.68 -18.68 -10.23
C VAL A 48 -7.44 -19.44 -11.55
N GLY A 49 -7.73 -18.85 -12.72
CA GLY A 49 -7.18 -19.40 -13.97
C GLY A 49 -7.80 -19.02 -15.30
N LYS A 50 -8.66 -17.98 -15.44
CA LYS A 50 -9.36 -17.77 -16.72
C LYS A 50 -9.51 -16.34 -17.25
N SER A 51 -9.09 -15.26 -16.57
CA SER A 51 -9.07 -13.96 -17.25
C SER A 51 -7.82 -13.10 -16.99
N THR A 52 -7.31 -12.60 -18.11
CA THR A 52 -6.11 -11.82 -18.36
C THR A 52 -6.30 -10.37 -17.97
N LEU A 53 -6.42 -10.06 -16.68
CA LEU A 53 -6.18 -8.69 -16.17
C LEU A 53 -4.69 -8.38 -15.98
N PHE A 54 -3.82 -9.34 -16.31
CA PHE A 54 -2.38 -9.25 -16.12
C PHE A 54 -1.70 -9.18 -17.50
N GLY A 55 -1.54 -7.97 -18.01
CA GLY A 55 -0.68 -7.68 -19.15
C GLY A 55 0.80 -7.91 -18.84
N THR A 56 1.67 -7.48 -19.76
CA THR A 56 3.14 -7.54 -19.71
C THR A 56 3.77 -7.06 -18.39
N ASP A 57 3.07 -6.26 -17.59
CA ASP A 57 3.43 -5.87 -16.21
C ASP A 57 3.71 -7.08 -15.29
N PHE A 58 3.06 -8.21 -15.55
CA PHE A 58 3.23 -9.44 -14.78
C PHE A 58 4.56 -10.14 -15.08
N LEU A 59 5.05 -10.09 -16.33
CA LEU A 59 6.35 -10.61 -16.72
C LEU A 59 7.49 -9.80 -16.07
N ILE A 60 7.31 -8.48 -15.96
CA ILE A 60 8.23 -7.56 -15.28
C ILE A 60 8.25 -7.89 -13.77
N ALA A 61 7.10 -8.21 -13.17
CA ALA A 61 7.01 -8.66 -11.78
C ALA A 61 7.61 -10.07 -11.54
N TYR A 62 7.59 -10.97 -12.53
CA TYR A 62 8.06 -12.36 -12.39
C TYR A 62 9.57 -12.50 -12.61
N GLY A 63 10.11 -11.92 -13.68
CA GLY A 63 11.51 -12.10 -14.06
C GLY A 63 12.49 -11.23 -13.26
N GLY A 64 12.01 -10.10 -12.74
CA GLY A 64 12.87 -9.06 -12.18
C GLY A 64 13.05 -9.07 -10.67
N THR A 65 11.98 -9.35 -9.93
CA THR A 65 11.87 -9.01 -8.51
C THR A 65 12.94 -9.68 -7.65
N VAL A 66 13.15 -10.99 -7.84
CA VAL A 66 14.11 -11.77 -7.02
C VAL A 66 15.55 -11.32 -7.29
N ARG A 67 15.92 -11.15 -8.56
CA ARG A 67 17.29 -10.71 -8.94
C ARG A 67 17.56 -9.26 -8.54
N VAL A 68 16.58 -8.39 -8.70
CA VAL A 68 16.67 -7.00 -8.22
C VAL A 68 16.82 -6.99 -6.70
N HIS A 69 16.08 -7.81 -5.99
CA HIS A 69 16.17 -7.93 -4.54
C HIS A 69 17.53 -8.45 -4.08
N GLU A 70 18.03 -9.55 -4.65
CA GLU A 70 19.37 -10.07 -4.35
C GLU A 70 20.45 -9.02 -4.64
N TYR A 71 20.32 -8.26 -5.72
CA TYR A 71 21.22 -7.16 -6.03
C TYR A 71 21.17 -6.07 -4.95
N MET A 72 19.96 -5.67 -4.53
CA MET A 72 19.74 -4.66 -3.49
C MET A 72 20.28 -5.09 -2.13
N LEU A 73 20.09 -6.35 -1.74
CA LEU A 73 20.65 -6.90 -0.51
C LEU A 73 22.18 -6.92 -0.54
N ARG A 74 22.79 -7.25 -1.69
CA ARG A 74 24.25 -7.33 -1.82
C ARG A 74 24.93 -5.97 -1.95
N HIS A 75 24.29 -5.00 -2.60
CA HIS A 75 24.92 -3.72 -2.96
C HIS A 75 24.30 -2.51 -2.25
N LEU A 76 23.26 -2.72 -1.43
CA LEU A 76 22.52 -1.67 -0.70
C LEU A 76 22.01 -0.53 -1.60
N ARG A 77 21.80 -0.81 -2.89
CA ARG A 77 21.35 0.16 -3.89
C ARG A 77 20.41 -0.50 -4.88
N GLN A 78 19.40 0.24 -5.33
CA GLN A 78 18.50 -0.20 -6.39
C GLN A 78 19.26 -0.25 -7.71
N PRO A 79 19.24 -1.37 -8.45
CA PRO A 79 19.78 -1.38 -9.80
C PRO A 79 18.95 -0.40 -10.64
N LEU A 80 19.58 0.32 -11.57
CA LEU A 80 18.87 1.21 -12.49
C LEU A 80 18.37 0.47 -13.74
N TRP A 81 18.98 -0.69 -14.03
CA TRP A 81 18.69 -1.51 -15.19
C TRP A 81 18.70 -2.99 -14.80
N ASN A 82 17.73 -3.74 -15.29
CA ASN A 82 17.69 -5.19 -15.21
C ASN A 82 17.76 -5.79 -16.62
N PRO A 83 18.90 -6.36 -17.03
CA PRO A 83 19.06 -6.94 -18.38
C PRO A 83 18.24 -8.22 -18.59
N TYR A 84 17.69 -8.80 -17.53
CA TYR A 84 17.03 -10.10 -17.56
C TYR A 84 15.51 -10.04 -17.81
N ILE A 85 14.94 -8.84 -17.98
CA ILE A 85 13.52 -8.64 -18.28
C ILE A 85 13.40 -8.03 -19.68
N MET A 86 12.72 -8.72 -20.62
CA MET A 86 12.37 -8.18 -21.94
C MET A 86 13.52 -7.51 -22.72
N GLY A 87 14.73 -8.10 -22.67
CA GLY A 87 15.92 -7.53 -23.34
C GLY A 87 16.58 -6.36 -22.60
N GLY A 88 16.04 -5.99 -21.44
CA GLY A 88 16.54 -4.95 -20.56
C GLY A 88 15.45 -3.98 -20.16
N TYR A 89 15.27 -3.81 -18.85
CA TYR A 89 14.21 -2.99 -18.28
C TYR A 89 14.75 -1.99 -17.26
N SER A 90 14.28 -0.74 -17.33
CA SER A 90 14.59 0.28 -16.33
C SER A 90 13.84 -0.03 -15.03
N THR A 91 14.59 -0.48 -14.02
CA THR A 91 14.08 -0.72 -12.68
C THR A 91 13.81 0.57 -11.90
N PHE A 92 14.16 1.72 -12.46
CA PHE A 92 13.79 3.03 -11.91
C PHE A 92 12.36 3.44 -12.27
N THR A 93 11.92 3.19 -13.51
CA THR A 93 10.62 3.68 -14.01
C THR A 93 9.45 2.73 -13.73
N GLY A 94 9.68 1.42 -13.59
CA GLY A 94 8.63 0.50 -13.12
C GLY A 94 9.02 -0.44 -12.00
N GLY A 95 10.23 -0.28 -11.45
CA GLY A 95 10.71 -1.05 -10.30
C GLY A 95 10.58 -0.33 -8.95
N MET A 96 10.03 0.89 -8.86
CA MET A 96 9.74 1.52 -7.56
C MET A 96 8.77 0.70 -6.69
N GLY A 97 8.01 -0.20 -7.30
CA GLY A 97 7.22 -1.17 -6.54
C GLY A 97 8.07 -2.20 -5.78
N TYR A 98 9.33 -2.45 -6.15
CA TYR A 98 10.18 -3.46 -5.49
C TYR A 98 10.64 -3.07 -4.08
N THR A 99 10.52 -1.79 -3.72
CA THR A 99 10.84 -1.28 -2.37
C THR A 99 9.65 -1.25 -1.44
N ASP A 100 8.45 -1.62 -1.91
CA ASP A 100 7.25 -1.63 -1.09
C ASP A 100 7.33 -2.74 -0.02
N PRO A 101 7.28 -2.39 1.30
CA PRO A 101 7.34 -3.35 2.38
C PRO A 101 6.28 -4.46 2.29
N LEU A 102 5.09 -4.13 1.80
CA LEU A 102 3.99 -5.09 1.69
C LEU A 102 4.30 -6.19 0.66
N ARG A 103 5.07 -5.88 -0.38
CA ARG A 103 5.47 -6.88 -1.36
C ARG A 103 6.43 -7.92 -0.79
N TYR A 104 7.18 -7.60 0.26
CA TYR A 104 8.02 -8.57 0.97
C TYR A 104 7.20 -9.53 1.82
N ILE A 105 6.14 -9.04 2.49
CA ILE A 105 5.25 -9.86 3.30
C ILE A 105 4.57 -10.93 2.43
N PHE A 106 4.20 -10.57 1.21
CA PHE A 106 3.51 -11.45 0.26
C PHE A 106 4.45 -12.13 -0.75
N LEU A 107 5.77 -12.04 -0.56
CA LEU A 107 6.76 -12.68 -1.44
C LEU A 107 6.57 -14.21 -1.58
N PRO A 108 6.24 -14.99 -0.51
CA PRO A 108 6.10 -16.45 -0.64
C PRO A 108 4.80 -16.88 -1.34
N LEU A 109 3.85 -15.97 -1.56
CA LEU A 109 2.59 -16.28 -2.22
C LEU A 109 2.75 -16.24 -3.75
N PRO A 110 1.94 -17.03 -4.49
CA PRO A 110 1.88 -16.91 -5.93
C PRO A 110 1.57 -15.47 -6.35
N VAL A 111 2.15 -15.02 -7.46
CA VAL A 111 2.14 -13.61 -7.86
C VAL A 111 0.72 -13.05 -8.03
N TYR A 112 -0.21 -13.84 -8.56
CA TYR A 112 -1.61 -13.45 -8.70
C TYR A 112 -2.30 -13.26 -7.34
N VAL A 113 -2.02 -14.15 -6.39
CA VAL A 113 -2.50 -14.08 -5.00
C VAL A 113 -1.95 -12.84 -4.31
N ARG A 114 -0.64 -12.57 -4.47
CA ARG A 114 0.01 -11.38 -3.92
C ARG A 114 -0.62 -10.09 -4.43
N HIS A 115 -0.79 -9.94 -5.74
CA HIS A 115 -1.34 -8.70 -6.29
C HIS A 115 -2.79 -8.50 -5.89
N PHE A 116 -3.57 -9.58 -5.80
CA PHE A 116 -4.94 -9.54 -5.30
C PHE A 116 -4.99 -9.03 -3.85
N TYR A 117 -4.24 -9.65 -2.94
CA TYR A 117 -4.22 -9.22 -1.54
C TYR A 117 -3.66 -7.81 -1.38
N PHE A 118 -2.62 -7.46 -2.14
CA PHE A 118 -2.05 -6.12 -2.12
C PHE A 118 -3.09 -5.08 -2.56
N PHE A 119 -3.74 -5.30 -3.71
CA PHE A 119 -4.82 -4.45 -4.20
C PHE A 119 -5.96 -4.33 -3.18
N PHE A 120 -6.42 -5.46 -2.65
CA PHE A 120 -7.48 -5.53 -1.65
C PHE A 120 -7.15 -4.71 -0.39
N ILE A 121 -5.93 -4.86 0.13
CA ILE A 121 -5.47 -4.13 1.32
C ILE A 121 -5.38 -2.63 1.01
N CYS A 122 -4.83 -2.26 -0.14
CA CYS A 122 -4.74 -0.86 -0.55
C CYS A 122 -6.13 -0.23 -0.69
N LEU A 123 -7.09 -0.95 -1.28
CA LEU A 123 -8.47 -0.50 -1.44
C LEU A 123 -9.15 -0.25 -0.08
N PHE A 124 -9.08 -1.26 0.80
CA PHE A 124 -9.62 -1.16 2.15
C PHE A 124 -9.00 0.01 2.93
N LEU A 125 -7.66 0.15 2.87
CA LEU A 125 -6.96 1.24 3.55
C LEU A 125 -7.29 2.61 2.94
N ALA A 126 -7.54 2.68 1.64
CA ALA A 126 -7.95 3.89 0.94
C ALA A 126 -9.32 4.36 1.45
N GLY A 127 -10.34 3.50 1.39
CA GLY A 127 -11.69 3.82 1.87
C GLY A 127 -11.73 4.15 3.36
N TRP A 128 -11.10 3.29 4.17
CA TRP A 128 -11.00 3.50 5.61
C TRP A 128 -10.24 4.79 5.95
N GLY A 129 -9.15 5.07 5.24
CA GLY A 129 -8.36 6.28 5.39
C GLY A 129 -9.14 7.54 5.07
N MET A 130 -9.93 7.51 3.99
CA MET A 130 -10.78 8.62 3.57
C MET A 130 -11.91 8.88 4.58
N PHE A 131 -12.59 7.81 5.02
CA PHE A 131 -13.57 7.89 6.10
C PHE A 131 -12.96 8.53 7.35
N TYR A 132 -11.79 8.04 7.77
CA TYR A 132 -11.12 8.50 8.97
C TYR A 132 -10.70 9.98 8.88
N LEU A 133 -10.18 10.39 7.73
CA LEU A 133 -9.81 11.78 7.45
C LEU A 133 -11.05 12.69 7.57
N LEU A 134 -12.12 12.36 6.86
CA LEU A 134 -13.33 13.18 6.85
C LEU A 134 -14.00 13.23 8.23
N ARG A 135 -14.11 12.08 8.89
CA ARG A 135 -14.82 11.95 10.16
C ARG A 135 -14.06 12.56 11.32
N TYR A 136 -12.78 12.24 11.47
CA TYR A 136 -12.02 12.53 12.69
C TYR A 136 -11.05 13.70 12.55
N ARG A 137 -10.59 14.03 11.33
CA ARG A 137 -9.74 15.22 11.11
C ARG A 137 -10.55 16.42 10.68
N LEU A 138 -11.46 16.24 9.73
CA LEU A 138 -12.23 17.34 9.13
C LEU A 138 -13.62 17.52 9.75
N LYS A 139 -14.05 16.60 10.63
CA LYS A 139 -15.31 16.68 11.40
C LYS A 139 -16.57 16.76 10.54
N PHE A 140 -16.57 16.13 9.36
CA PHE A 140 -17.76 16.00 8.53
C PHE A 140 -18.83 15.14 9.21
N GLN A 141 -20.07 15.29 8.75
CA GLN A 141 -21.20 14.46 9.17
C GLN A 141 -20.94 12.98 8.82
N LEU A 142 -21.42 12.07 9.66
CA LEU A 142 -21.14 10.63 9.55
C LEU A 142 -21.51 10.07 8.17
N TRP A 143 -22.69 10.39 7.66
CA TRP A 143 -23.16 9.86 6.37
C TRP A 143 -22.27 10.33 5.20
N ILE A 144 -21.79 11.58 5.22
CA ILE A 144 -20.88 12.12 4.19
C ILE A 144 -19.56 11.36 4.22
N ALA A 145 -19.00 11.14 5.41
CA ALA A 145 -17.75 10.41 5.57
C ALA A 145 -17.88 8.94 5.12
N VAL A 146 -19.03 8.30 5.41
CA VAL A 146 -19.30 6.91 4.97
C VAL A 146 -19.41 6.84 3.45
N VAL A 147 -20.24 7.69 2.83
CA VAL A 147 -20.41 7.70 1.37
C VAL A 147 -19.11 7.99 0.65
N ALA A 148 -18.33 8.97 1.13
CA ALA A 148 -17.04 9.31 0.54
C ALA A 148 -15.98 8.22 0.75
N GLY A 149 -16.02 7.50 1.87
CA GLY A 149 -15.18 6.33 2.09
C GLY A 149 -15.50 5.22 1.08
N ILE A 150 -16.78 4.90 0.90
CA ILE A 150 -17.24 3.85 -0.02
C ILE A 150 -16.94 4.24 -1.48
N ALA A 151 -17.08 5.52 -1.85
CA ALA A 151 -16.79 6.00 -3.19
C ALA A 151 -15.28 6.07 -3.51
N TYR A 152 -14.42 5.99 -2.50
CA TYR A 152 -12.97 6.00 -2.66
C TYR A 152 -12.35 4.60 -2.62
N GLU A 153 -13.08 3.61 -2.08
CA GLU A 153 -12.85 2.18 -2.38
C GLU A 153 -13.23 1.86 -3.84
#